data_AF-A0A349HJD7-F1
#
_entry.id   AF-A0A349HJD7-F1
#
_cell.length_a   1.000
_cell.length_b   1.000
_cell.length_c   1.000
_cell.angle_alpha   90.00
_cell.angle_beta   90.00
_cell.angle_gamma   90.00
#
_symmetry.space_group_name_H-M   'P 1'
#
loop_
_entity.id
_entity.type
_entity.pdbx_description
1 polymer ?
#
loop_
_entity_poly.entity_id
_entity_poly.type
_entity_poly.pdbx_seq_one_letter_code
_entity_poly.pdbx_strand_id
1 'polypeptide(L)'
;MIQTISSVFSFISGKYESNPHWDHWPFGPGYGDFWASVTKMLFVAAILGVIVIFLRVLFGPNGKFRDHELDREAAEMREKAIAQLDADLKAGKISDLDYKFKKKRIMH
;
A
#
# COMPACT_ATOMS: atom_id res chain seq x y z
N MET A 1 2.00 6.46 50.83
CA MET A 1 2.33 5.90 49.50
C MET A 1 1.18 5.92 48.47
N ILE A 2 -0.03 6.39 48.82
CA ILE A 2 -1.18 6.48 47.88
C ILE A 2 -1.30 7.88 47.24
N GLN A 3 -0.79 8.92 47.91
CA GLN A 3 -0.81 10.32 47.47
C GLN A 3 0.13 10.62 46.27
N THR A 4 1.15 9.79 46.04
CA THR A 4 2.09 9.97 44.93
C THR A 4 1.52 9.47 43.60
N ILE A 5 0.69 8.42 43.62
CA ILE A 5 0.12 7.81 42.41
C ILE A 5 -0.95 8.72 41.78
N SER A 6 -1.74 9.44 42.60
CA SER A 6 -2.74 10.40 42.12
C SER A 6 -2.11 11.62 41.43
N SER A 7 -0.93 12.07 41.88
CA SER A 7 -0.23 13.22 41.29
C SER A 7 0.32 12.94 39.90
N VAL A 8 0.75 11.70 39.62
CA VAL A 8 1.25 11.27 38.29
C VAL A 8 0.11 11.19 37.28
N PHE A 9 -1.07 10.71 37.69
CA PHE A 9 -2.27 10.70 36.84
C PHE A 9 -2.78 12.12 36.55
N SER A 10 -2.69 13.05 37.52
CA SER A 10 -3.06 14.45 37.33
C SER A 10 -2.15 15.18 36.33
N PHE A 11 -0.86 14.85 36.29
CA PHE A 11 0.09 15.40 35.30
C PHE A 11 -0.26 14.99 33.86
N ILE A 12 -0.74 13.76 33.66
CA ILE A 12 -1.13 13.25 32.34
C ILE A 12 -2.50 13.82 31.92
N SER A 13 -3.40 14.09 32.86
CA SER A 13 -4.77 14.55 32.58
C SER A 13 -4.95 16.08 32.51
N GLY A 14 -3.93 16.86 32.86
CA GLY A 14 -4.05 18.31 33.13
C GLY A 14 -3.98 19.27 31.93
N LYS A 15 -4.03 18.80 30.67
CA LYS A 15 -3.95 19.67 29.48
C LYS A 15 -5.00 19.41 28.40
N TYR A 16 -6.12 18.80 28.75
CA TYR A 16 -7.23 18.62 27.82
C TYR A 16 -8.34 19.62 28.19
N GLU A 17 -8.12 20.89 27.85
CA GLU A 17 -9.24 21.82 27.69
C GLU A 17 -10.23 21.20 26.69
N SER A 18 -11.52 21.30 26.97
CA SER A 18 -12.65 20.61 26.34
C SER A 18 -12.94 21.02 24.88
N ASN A 19 -11.94 21.50 24.16
CA ASN A 19 -11.93 21.64 22.71
C ASN A 19 -10.67 20.93 22.20
N PRO A 20 -10.77 19.73 21.59
CA PRO A 20 -9.63 19.16 20.88
C PRO A 20 -9.30 20.14 19.74
N HIS A 21 -8.29 20.98 19.95
CA HIS A 21 -7.79 21.87 18.91
C HIS A 21 -7.07 20.99 17.89
N TRP A 22 -7.80 20.63 16.82
CA TRP A 22 -7.29 19.91 15.67
C TRP A 22 -6.35 20.77 14.79
N ASP A 23 -5.85 21.90 15.31
CA ASP A 23 -4.98 22.85 14.59
C ASP A 23 -3.71 22.22 14.02
N HIS A 24 -3.20 21.21 14.72
CA HIS A 24 -1.99 20.51 14.33
C HIS A 24 -2.26 19.33 13.40
N TRP A 25 -3.53 18.93 13.23
CA TRP A 25 -3.92 17.88 12.30
C TRP A 25 -3.74 18.38 10.86
N PRO A 26 -3.12 17.58 9.96
CA PRO A 26 -2.88 18.01 8.59
C PRO A 26 -4.16 18.17 7.75
N PHE A 27 -5.31 17.68 8.24
CA PHE A 27 -6.61 17.76 7.55
C PHE A 27 -7.68 18.51 8.36
N GLY A 28 -7.29 19.33 9.35
CA GLY A 28 -8.22 20.06 10.22
C GLY A 28 -8.97 21.21 9.52
N PRO A 29 -10.09 21.68 10.09
CA PRO A 29 -10.86 22.80 9.54
C PRO A 29 -10.13 24.13 9.82
N GLY A 30 -9.16 24.45 8.97
CA GLY A 30 -8.37 25.67 9.09
C GLY A 30 -7.22 25.73 8.09
N TYR A 31 -7.51 26.15 6.86
CA TYR A 31 -6.47 26.60 5.92
C TYR A 31 -6.01 28.01 6.32
N GLY A 32 -5.39 28.14 7.49
CA GLY A 32 -4.90 29.43 7.99
C GLY A 32 -3.65 29.92 7.25
N ASP A 33 -2.86 29.00 6.68
CA ASP A 33 -1.66 29.33 5.91
C ASP A 33 -1.41 28.26 4.82
N PHE A 34 -1.36 28.70 3.57
CA PHE A 34 -1.08 27.86 2.40
C PHE A 34 0.27 27.16 2.53
N TRP A 35 1.31 27.87 3.00
CA TRP A 35 2.66 27.32 3.10
C TRP A 35 2.77 26.27 4.20
N ALA A 36 2.09 26.46 5.33
CA ALA A 36 2.00 25.46 6.39
C ALA A 36 1.32 24.18 5.87
N SER A 37 0.25 24.32 5.08
CA SER A 37 -0.49 23.19 4.51
C SER A 37 0.35 22.40 3.49
N VAL A 38 1.04 23.11 2.60
CA VAL A 38 1.97 22.51 1.62
C VAL A 38 3.09 21.75 2.31
N THR A 39 3.68 22.33 3.36
CA THR A 39 4.77 21.70 4.11
C THR A 39 4.31 20.40 4.79
N LYS A 40 3.13 20.40 5.40
CA LYS A 40 2.52 19.20 5.99
C LYS A 40 2.27 18.12 4.92
N MET A 41 1.73 18.50 3.76
CA MET A 41 1.51 17.56 2.65
C MET A 41 2.82 16.98 2.11
N LEU A 42 3.86 17.81 1.96
CA LEU A 42 5.18 17.35 1.52
C LEU A 42 5.80 16.39 2.53
N PHE A 43 5.68 16.68 3.82
CA PHE A 43 6.14 15.80 4.88
C PHE A 43 5.43 14.43 4.85
N VAL A 44 4.10 14.42 4.70
CA VAL A 44 3.33 13.17 4.55
C VAL A 44 3.75 12.42 3.29
N ALA A 45 3.88 13.11 2.14
CA ALA A 45 4.32 12.51 0.90
C ALA A 45 5.74 11.91 1.02
N ALA A 46 6.64 12.57 1.75
CA ALA A 46 7.98 12.08 2.00
C ALA A 46 7.96 10.79 2.84
N ILE A 47 7.17 10.74 3.91
CA ILE A 47 7.01 9.53 4.73
C ILE A 47 6.43 8.39 3.89
N LEU A 48 5.36 8.64 3.13
CA LEU A 48 4.76 7.64 2.26
C LEU A 48 5.74 7.16 1.20
N GLY A 49 6.52 8.06 0.61
CA GLY A 49 7.57 7.73 -0.34
C GLY A 49 8.63 6.79 0.26
N VAL A 50 9.08 7.06 1.49
CA VAL A 50 10.01 6.19 2.21
C VAL A 50 9.39 4.82 2.47
N ILE A 51 8.12 4.76 2.90
CA ILE A 51 7.42 3.48 3.12
C ILE A 51 7.31 2.69 1.82
N VAL A 52 6.97 3.33 0.71
CA VAL A 52 6.89 2.67 -0.60
C VAL A 52 8.26 2.13 -1.01
N ILE A 53 9.33 2.90 -0.86
CA ILE A 53 10.70 2.45 -1.17
C ILE A 53 11.08 1.28 -0.26
N PHE A 54 10.79 1.36 1.03
CA PHE A 54 11.08 0.31 2.00
C PHE A 54 10.36 -1.00 1.64
N LEU A 55 9.07 -0.94 1.34
CA LEU A 55 8.30 -2.09 0.87
C LEU A 55 8.80 -2.60 -0.48
N ARG A 56 9.17 -1.70 -1.40
CA ARG A 56 9.71 -2.06 -2.71
C ARG A 56 11.05 -2.78 -2.62
N VAL A 57 11.87 -2.47 -1.63
CA VAL A 57 13.15 -3.14 -1.34
C VAL A 57 12.93 -4.47 -0.63
N LEU A 58 12.00 -4.56 0.31
CA LEU A 58 11.77 -5.79 1.07
C LEU A 58 10.93 -6.83 0.32
N PHE A 59 9.91 -6.38 -0.40
CA PHE A 59 8.88 -7.23 -1.03
C PHE A 59 8.76 -7.05 -2.55
N GLY A 60 9.42 -6.05 -3.14
CA GLY A 60 9.44 -5.89 -4.60
C GLY A 60 10.29 -6.96 -5.30
N PRO A 61 10.43 -6.89 -6.64
CA PRO A 61 11.32 -7.80 -7.37
C PRO A 61 12.75 -7.72 -6.80
N ASN A 62 13.28 -8.90 -6.45
CA ASN A 62 14.52 -9.14 -5.71
C ASN A 62 14.50 -8.80 -4.21
N GLY A 63 13.31 -8.61 -3.62
CA GLY A 63 13.16 -8.34 -2.20
C GLY A 63 13.48 -9.55 -1.33
N LYS A 64 14.19 -9.32 -0.21
CA LYS A 64 14.68 -10.38 0.69
C LYS A 64 13.54 -11.16 1.37
N PHE A 65 12.38 -10.53 1.56
CA PHE A 65 11.20 -11.16 2.17
C PHE A 65 10.12 -11.51 1.13
N ARG A 66 10.45 -11.47 -0.17
CA ARG A 66 9.52 -11.92 -1.20
C ARG A 66 9.39 -13.44 -1.12
N ASP A 67 8.18 -13.92 -0.95
CA ASP A 67 7.90 -15.35 -0.93
C ASP A 67 7.99 -15.92 -2.35
N HIS A 68 9.05 -16.69 -2.60
CA HIS A 68 9.31 -17.31 -3.88
C HIS A 68 8.28 -18.40 -4.24
N GLU A 69 7.56 -18.96 -3.25
CA GLU A 69 6.53 -19.97 -3.51
C GLU A 69 5.29 -19.36 -4.16
N LEU A 70 4.83 -18.20 -3.67
CA LEU A 70 3.70 -17.48 -4.26
C LEU A 70 4.00 -17.02 -5.70
N ASP A 71 5.22 -16.58 -5.96
CA ASP A 71 5.65 -16.23 -7.33
C ASP A 71 5.71 -17.45 -8.25
N ARG A 72 6.10 -18.62 -7.73
CA ARG A 72 6.11 -19.88 -8.48
C ARG A 72 4.68 -20.32 -8.82
N GLU A 73 3.76 -20.26 -7.87
CA GLU A 73 2.34 -20.59 -8.11
C GLU A 73 1.71 -19.66 -9.15
N ALA A 74 2.00 -18.36 -9.09
CA ALA A 74 1.53 -17.39 -10.07
C ALA A 74 2.11 -17.66 -11.47
N ALA A 75 3.40 -18.05 -11.56
CA ALA A 75 4.03 -18.44 -12.81
C ALA A 75 3.41 -19.73 -13.38
N GLU A 76 3.23 -20.75 -12.54
CA GLU A 76 2.60 -22.02 -12.94
C GLU A 76 1.14 -21.82 -13.40
N MET A 77 0.37 -20.95 -12.75
CA MET A 77 -0.98 -20.61 -13.19
C MET A 77 -0.99 -19.92 -14.56
N ARG A 78 -0.03 -19.01 -14.81
CA ARG A 78 0.13 -18.37 -16.12
C ARG A 78 0.51 -19.38 -17.20
N GLU A 79 1.43 -20.29 -16.91
CA GLU A 79 1.82 -21.35 -17.85
C GLU A 79 0.66 -22.28 -18.19
N LYS A 80 -0.10 -22.72 -17.18
CA LYS A 80 -1.31 -23.54 -17.37
C LYS A 80 -2.34 -22.82 -18.24
N ALA A 81 -2.56 -21.52 -18.01
CA ALA A 81 -3.49 -20.72 -18.80
C ALA A 81 -3.06 -20.58 -20.27
N ILE A 82 -1.75 -20.40 -20.53
CA ILE A 82 -1.21 -20.36 -21.90
C ILE A 82 -1.33 -21.73 -22.57
N ALA A 83 -1.02 -22.81 -21.86
CA ALA A 83 -1.12 -24.17 -22.39
C ALA A 83 -2.56 -24.56 -22.77
N GLN A 84 -3.56 -24.15 -21.97
CA GLN A 84 -4.97 -24.34 -22.31
C GLN A 84 -5.36 -23.55 -23.57
N LEU A 85 -4.89 -22.31 -23.69
CA LEU A 85 -5.11 -21.48 -24.89
C LEU A 85 -4.50 -22.10 -26.15
N ASP A 86 -3.29 -22.67 -26.04
CA ASP A 86 -2.65 -23.39 -27.15
C ASP A 86 -3.43 -24.66 -27.53
N ALA A 87 -3.96 -25.38 -26.55
CA ALA A 87 -4.79 -26.56 -26.78
C ALA A 87 -6.11 -26.20 -27.47
N ASP A 88 -6.76 -25.11 -27.05
CA ASP A 88 -8.01 -24.64 -27.65
C ASP A 88 -7.82 -24.15 -29.09
N LEU A 89 -6.67 -23.53 -29.39
CA LEU A 89 -6.30 -23.14 -30.75
C LEU A 89 -6.10 -24.38 -31.63
N LYS A 90 -5.33 -25.37 -31.15
CA LYS A 90 -5.11 -26.64 -31.87
C LYS A 90 -6.39 -27.43 -32.07
N ALA A 91 -7.32 -27.36 -31.12
CA ALA A 91 -8.65 -27.97 -31.21
C ALA A 91 -9.62 -27.20 -32.13
N GLY A 92 -9.22 -26.04 -32.68
CA GLY A 92 -10.05 -25.20 -33.54
C GLY A 92 -11.22 -24.52 -32.82
N LYS A 93 -11.21 -24.47 -31.48
CA LYS A 93 -12.29 -23.88 -30.67
C LYS A 93 -12.22 -22.36 -30.61
N ILE A 94 -11.05 -21.78 -30.93
CA ILE A 94 -10.81 -20.34 -30.92
C ILE A 94 -10.11 -19.92 -32.22
N SER A 95 -10.41 -18.71 -32.69
CA SER A 95 -9.74 -18.14 -33.87
C SER A 95 -8.33 -17.65 -33.53
N ASP A 96 -7.46 -17.55 -34.54
CA ASP A 96 -6.09 -17.03 -34.38
C ASP A 96 -6.06 -15.58 -33.85
N LEU A 97 -7.10 -14.81 -34.17
CA LEU A 97 -7.30 -13.44 -33.70
C LEU A 97 -7.63 -13.43 -32.19
N ASP A 98 -8.56 -14.26 -31.75
CA ASP A 98 -8.94 -14.38 -30.34
C ASP A 98 -7.80 -14.91 -29.46
N TYR A 99 -6.99 -15.82 -30.00
CA TYR A 99 -5.81 -16.33 -29.34
C TYR A 99 -4.80 -15.20 -29.06
N LYS A 100 -4.49 -14.36 -30.06
CA LYS A 100 -3.55 -13.25 -29.89
C LYS A 100 -4.00 -12.25 -28.81
N PHE A 101 -5.30 -11.91 -28.78
CA PHE A 101 -5.84 -11.02 -27.75
C PHE A 101 -5.79 -11.64 -26.35
N LYS A 102 -6.24 -12.89 -26.22
CA LYS A 102 -6.26 -13.59 -24.92
C LYS A 102 -4.86 -13.84 -24.38
N LYS A 103 -3.91 -14.23 -25.23
CA LYS A 103 -2.49 -14.41 -24.86
C LYS A 103 -1.84 -13.11 -24.41
N LYS A 104 -2.08 -12.01 -25.12
CA LYS A 104 -1.58 -10.68 -24.72
C LYS A 104 -2.07 -10.25 -23.34
N ARG A 105 -3.31 -10.58 -22.99
CA ARG A 105 -3.90 -10.28 -21.68
C ARG A 105 -3.32 -11.12 -20.53
N ILE A 106 -2.78 -12.30 -20.80
CA ILE A 106 -2.17 -13.16 -19.76
C ILE A 106 -0.72 -12.75 -19.48
N MET A 107 -0.03 -12.19 -20.48
CA MET A 107 1.36 -11.75 -20.33
C MET A 107 1.53 -10.38 -19.69
N HIS A 108 0.48 -9.55 -19.69
CA HIS A 108 0.50 -8.17 -19.19
C HIS A 108 -0.31 -8.02 -17.90
#